data_AF-X0T3K1-F1
#
_entry.id   AF-X0T3K1-F1
#
_cell.length_a   1.000
_cell.length_b   1.000
_cell.length_c   1.000
_cell.angle_alpha   90.00
_cell.angle_beta   90.00
_cell.angle_gamma   90.00
#
_symmetry.space_group_name_H-M   'P 1'
#
loop_
_entity.id
_entity.type
_entity.pdbx_description
1 polymer ?
#
loop_
_entity_poly.entity_id
_entity_poly.type
_entity_poly.pdbx_seq_one_letter_code
_entity_poly.pdbx_strand_id
1 'polypeptide(L)' 'MEPVKFSLPDKLPKYPKFKKEIRRAPARDLTLSKYEIKIALKNALRYIPKNLHPGIAPEFSDELKTRGRIYG' A
#
# COMPACT_ATOMS: atom_id res chain seq x y z
N MET A 1 9.24 10.82 -26.45
CA MET A 1 8.60 9.54 -26.08
C MET A 1 7.56 9.86 -25.02
N GLU A 2 6.28 9.63 -25.27
CA GLU A 2 5.23 9.91 -24.27
C GLU A 2 5.38 8.97 -23.07
N PRO A 3 5.21 9.46 -21.82
CA PRO A 3 5.31 8.62 -20.65
C PRO A 3 4.16 7.61 -20.63
N VAL A 4 4.49 6.32 -20.69
CA VAL A 4 3.52 5.23 -20.55
C VAL A 4 2.92 5.31 -19.14
N LYS A 5 1.64 5.67 -19.06
CA LYS A 5 0.90 5.74 -17.81
C LYS A 5 0.35 4.35 -17.49
N PHE A 6 0.98 3.66 -16.56
CA PHE A 6 0.54 2.35 -16.10
C PHE A 6 -0.38 2.49 -14.88
N SER A 7 -1.57 1.88 -14.94
CA SER A 7 -2.51 1.79 -13.83
C SER A 7 -3.07 0.37 -13.70
N LEU A 8 -3.34 -0.06 -12.48
CA LEU A 8 -4.01 -1.31 -12.20
C LEU A 8 -5.49 -1.27 -12.64
N PRO A 9 -6.15 -2.44 -12.77
CA PRO A 9 -7.57 -2.51 -13.08
C PRO A 9 -8.44 -1.74 -12.08
N ASP A 10 -9.61 -1.27 -12.55
CA ASP A 10 -10.57 -0.48 -11.75
C ASP A 10 -11.34 -1.28 -10.70
N LYS A 11 -10.86 -2.47 -10.33
CA LYS A 11 -11.46 -3.35 -9.33
C LYS A 11 -10.38 -3.92 -8.41
N LEU A 12 -10.62 -3.84 -7.11
CA LEU A 12 -9.76 -4.47 -6.12
C LEU A 12 -9.95 -6.00 -6.14
N PRO A 13 -8.87 -6.78 -5.96
CA PRO A 13 -8.99 -8.21 -5.74
C PRO A 13 -9.65 -8.49 -4.38
N LYS A 14 -10.00 -9.76 -4.14
CA LYS A 14 -10.42 -10.19 -2.80
C LYS A 14 -9.25 -10.04 -1.84
N TYR A 15 -9.54 -9.60 -0.62
CA TYR A 15 -8.53 -9.47 0.43
C TYR A 15 -7.80 -10.81 0.66
N PRO A 16 -6.45 -10.82 0.68
CA PRO A 16 -5.70 -12.05 0.79
C PRO A 16 -5.88 -12.71 2.15
N LYS A 17 -6.03 -14.05 2.17
CA LYS A 17 -6.06 -14.81 3.43
C LYS A 17 -4.67 -14.88 4.04
N PHE A 18 -4.58 -14.64 5.35
CA PHE A 18 -3.33 -14.79 6.08
C PHE A 18 -2.94 -16.27 6.21
N LYS A 19 -1.82 -16.67 5.59
CA LYS A 19 -1.24 -18.02 5.69
C LYS A 19 -0.29 -18.08 6.88
N LYS A 20 -0.69 -18.75 7.97
CA LYS A 20 0.06 -18.83 9.24
C LYS A 20 1.39 -19.58 9.12
N GLU A 21 1.47 -20.56 8.23
CA GLU A 21 2.64 -21.44 8.08
C GLU A 21 3.78 -20.80 7.28
N ILE A 22 3.55 -19.62 6.70
CA ILE A 22 4.57 -18.91 5.91
C ILE A 22 5.30 -17.91 6.81
N ARG A 23 6.62 -18.10 6.94
CA ARG A 23 7.50 -17.13 7.60
C ARG A 23 7.43 -15.79 6.87
N ARG A 24 7.15 -14.71 7.61
CA ARG A 24 7.13 -13.33 7.09
C ARG A 24 8.33 -12.54 7.59
N ALA A 25 8.65 -11.46 6.89
CA ALA A 25 9.62 -10.49 7.37
C ALA A 25 9.14 -9.88 8.71
N PRO A 26 10.05 -9.60 9.66
CA PRO A 26 9.69 -8.88 10.87
C PRO A 26 9.19 -7.48 10.54
N ALA A 27 8.34 -6.94 11.42
CA ALA A 27 7.93 -5.55 11.34
C ALA A 27 9.16 -4.64 11.45
N ARG A 28 9.13 -3.52 10.74
CA ARG A 28 10.15 -2.48 10.86
C ARG A 28 9.64 -1.33 11.72
N ASP A 29 10.54 -0.72 12.46
CA ASP A 29 10.25 0.49 13.20
C ASP A 29 9.80 1.58 12.23
N LEU A 30 8.69 2.24 12.57
CA LEU A 30 8.17 3.36 11.80
C LEU A 30 8.95 4.62 12.19
N THR A 31 10.00 4.93 11.43
CA THR A 31 10.84 6.13 11.63
C THR A 31 10.37 7.33 10.82
N LEU A 32 9.33 7.16 9.99
CA LEU A 32 8.83 8.21 9.10
C LEU A 32 8.04 9.28 9.86
N SER A 33 8.32 10.54 9.55
CA SER A 33 7.51 11.67 9.97
C SER A 33 6.10 11.64 9.36
N LYS A 34 5.17 12.43 9.91
CA LYS A 34 3.82 12.57 9.34
C LYS A 34 3.83 12.98 7.86
N TYR A 35 4.79 13.81 7.46
CA TYR A 35 4.96 14.25 6.08
C TYR A 35 5.43 13.10 5.18
N GLU A 36 6.41 12.33 5.63
CA GLU A 36 6.93 11.18 4.88
C GLU A 36 5.91 10.05 4.78
N ILE A 37 5.11 9.81 5.82
CA ILE A 37 3.96 8.88 5.78
C ILE A 37 3.00 9.30 4.67
N LYS A 38 2.67 10.60 4.57
CA LYS A 38 1.80 11.11 3.50
C LYS A 38 2.42 10.89 2.11
N ILE A 39 3.73 11.04 1.97
CA ILE A 39 4.44 10.75 0.71
C ILE A 39 4.42 9.25 0.40
N ALA A 40 4.68 8.40 1.38
CA ALA A 40 4.66 6.95 1.22
C ALA A 40 3.29 6.45 0.71
N LEU A 41 2.21 6.96 1.31
CA LEU A 41 0.85 6.64 0.87
C LEU A 41 0.58 7.15 -0.55
N LYS A 42 0.98 8.38 -0.89
CA LYS A 42 0.85 8.90 -2.26
C LYS A 42 1.60 8.06 -3.28
N ASN A 43 2.80 7.61 -2.93
CA ASN A 43 3.62 6.77 -3.80
C ASN A 43 2.98 5.41 -4.04
N ALA A 44 2.43 4.77 -2.99
CA ALA A 44 1.70 3.52 -3.11
C ALA A 44 0.43 3.66 -3.96
N LEU A 45 -0.32 4.74 -3.77
CA LEU A 45 -1.56 5.02 -4.51
C LEU A 45 -1.34 5.46 -5.98
N ARG A 46 -0.10 5.75 -6.39
CA ARG A 46 0.21 6.28 -7.74
C ARG A 46 -0.24 5.35 -8.87
N TYR A 47 -0.26 4.04 -8.62
CA TYR A 47 -0.61 3.02 -9.60
C TYR A 47 -2.08 2.56 -9.51
N ILE A 48 -2.85 3.14 -8.58
CA ILE A 48 -4.22 2.73 -8.29
C ILE A 48 -5.21 3.77 -8.83
N PRO A 49 -6.26 3.35 -9.54
CA PRO A 49 -7.38 4.21 -9.91
C PRO A 49 -7.98 4.97 -8.72
N LYS A 50 -8.24 6.27 -8.89
CA LYS A 50 -8.65 7.19 -7.79
C LYS A 50 -9.95 6.76 -7.09
N ASN A 51 -10.86 6.14 -7.82
CA ASN A 51 -12.11 5.58 -7.29
C ASN A 51 -11.87 4.48 -6.25
N LEU A 52 -10.72 3.79 -6.29
CA LEU A 52 -10.36 2.74 -5.34
C LEU A 52 -9.60 3.27 -4.12
N HIS A 53 -9.11 4.52 -4.14
CA HIS A 53 -8.33 5.11 -3.04
C HIS A 53 -9.05 5.06 -1.69
N PRO A 54 -10.36 5.34 -1.58
CA PRO A 54 -11.07 5.26 -0.30
C PRO A 54 -11.07 3.84 0.30
N GLY A 55 -11.04 2.81 -0.55
CA GLY A 55 -11.03 1.41 -0.11
C GLY A 55 -9.65 0.94 0.35
N ILE A 56 -8.59 1.30 -0.37
CA ILE A 56 -7.24 0.75 -0.14
C ILE A 56 -6.30 1.65 0.68
N ALA A 57 -6.58 2.96 0.76
CA ALA A 57 -5.75 3.87 1.56
C ALA A 57 -5.73 3.53 3.07
N PRO A 58 -6.84 3.09 3.70
CA PRO A 58 -6.81 2.62 5.09
C PRO A 58 -5.89 1.41 5.26
N GLU A 59 -5.96 0.44 4.35
CA GLU A 59 -5.11 -0.75 4.36
C GLU A 59 -3.63 -0.36 4.30
N PHE A 60 -3.24 0.50 3.36
CA PHE A 60 -1.85 0.96 3.27
C PHE A 60 -1.38 1.72 4.51
N SER A 61 -2.26 2.49 5.15
CA SER A 61 -1.93 3.17 6.40
C SER A 61 -1.67 2.18 7.54
N ASP A 62 -2.51 1.16 7.65
CA ASP A 62 -2.40 0.14 8.68
C ASP A 62 -1.17 -0.74 8.47
N GLU A 63 -0.88 -1.13 7.23
CA GLU A 63 0.35 -1.88 6.90
C GLU A 63 1.61 -1.09 7.26
N LEU A 64 1.64 0.20 6.90
CA LEU A 64 2.78 1.05 7.23
C LEU A 64 2.97 1.18 8.75
N LYS A 65 1.88 1.32 9.52
CA LYS A 65 1.93 1.47 10.99
C LYS A 65 2.26 0.17 11.72
N THR A 66 1.76 -0.96 11.24
CA THR A 66 1.85 -2.25 11.96
C THR A 66 3.00 -3.12 11.48
N ARG A 67 3.43 -2.95 10.22
CA ARG A 67 4.49 -3.75 9.57
C ARG A 67 5.70 -2.91 9.14
N GLY A 68 5.59 -1.58 9.14
CA GLY A 68 6.65 -0.67 8.68
C GLY A 68 6.83 -0.66 7.17
N ARG A 69 5.91 -1.27 6.40
CA ARG A 69 5.96 -1.40 4.94
C ARG A 69 4.55 -1.51 4.37
N ILE A 70 4.36 -1.02 3.14
CA ILE A 70 3.14 -1.20 2.34
C ILE A 70 3.41 -2.35 1.36
N TYR A 71 2.58 -3.40 1.38
CA TYR A 71 2.76 -4.60 0.57
C TYR A 71 1.93 -4.58 -0.71
N GLY A 72 0.71 -4.02 -0.68
CA GLY A 72 -0.13 -3.91 -1.87
C GLY A 72 -0.92 -5.17 -2.19
#